data_AF-A0A2T4WCQ8-F1
#
_entry.id   AF-A0A2T4WCQ8-F1
#
_cell.length_a   1.000
_cell.length_b   1.000
_cell.length_c   1.000
_cell.angle_alpha   90.00
_cell.angle_beta   90.00
_cell.angle_gamma   90.00
#
_symmetry.space_group_name_H-M   'P 1'
#
loop_
_entity.id
_entity.type
_entity.pdbx_description
1 polymer ?
#
loop_
_entity_poly.entity_id
_entity_poly.type
_entity_poly.pdbx_seq_one_letter_code
_entity_poly.pdbx_strand_id
1 'polypeptide(L)'
;IHEIAHFEAYNNYGRFIKPHGKEWKQTFQHLMIPFLRPQIFPTELLPLLAQHFKNPKASSDTDAQLALALRRFDEGDDKTYVFELPLGQAFKLYNGRVFKKGNKRRKRIECVEVKTGKLYLFNPNAEVEVLE
;
A
#
# COMPACT_ATOMS: atom_id res chain seq x y z
N ILE A 1 -7.87 -8.08 12.41
CA ILE A 1 -9.25 -7.71 12.04
C ILE A 1 -9.67 -8.25 10.67
N HIS A 2 -8.82 -8.23 9.63
CA HIS A 2 -9.16 -8.78 8.30
C HIS A 2 -9.79 -10.18 8.33
N GLU A 3 -9.10 -11.15 8.93
CA GLU A 3 -9.60 -12.54 9.00
C GLU A 3 -10.83 -12.69 9.90
N ILE A 4 -10.92 -11.87 10.96
CA ILE A 4 -12.11 -11.79 11.82
C ILE A 4 -13.31 -11.29 11.01
N ALA A 5 -13.11 -10.32 10.12
CA ALA A 5 -14.15 -9.82 9.24
C ALA A 5 -14.63 -10.89 8.24
N HIS A 6 -13.74 -11.77 7.75
CA HIS A 6 -14.18 -12.94 6.97
C HIS A 6 -15.03 -13.88 7.81
N PHE A 7 -14.54 -14.25 8.99
CA PHE A 7 -15.26 -15.15 9.89
C PHE A 7 -16.65 -14.62 10.25
N GLU A 8 -16.75 -13.37 10.68
CA GLU A 8 -18.02 -12.76 11.06
C GLU A 8 -18.95 -12.58 9.86
N ALA A 9 -18.43 -12.19 8.69
CA ALA A 9 -19.24 -12.09 7.49
C ALA A 9 -19.78 -13.46 7.04
N TYR A 10 -18.99 -14.53 7.13
CA TYR A 10 -19.48 -15.88 6.84
C TYR A 10 -20.54 -16.36 7.82
N ASN A 11 -20.42 -16.02 9.11
CA ASN A 11 -21.44 -16.35 10.11
C ASN A 11 -22.76 -15.61 9.85
N ASN A 12 -22.69 -14.34 9.44
CA ASN A 12 -23.87 -13.50 9.26
C ASN A 12 -24.57 -13.67 7.90
N TYR A 13 -23.80 -13.97 6.84
CA TYR A 13 -24.31 -13.96 5.45
C TYR A 13 -24.14 -15.31 4.74
N GLY A 14 -23.48 -16.28 5.37
CA GLY A 14 -23.20 -17.60 4.79
C GLY A 14 -21.91 -17.65 3.97
N ARG A 15 -21.48 -18.88 3.64
CA ARG A 15 -20.16 -19.16 3.03
C ARG A 15 -20.06 -18.82 1.54
N PHE A 16 -21.16 -18.46 0.90
CA PHE A 16 -21.21 -18.19 -0.55
C PHE A 16 -21.02 -16.71 -0.93
N ILE A 17 -20.83 -15.82 0.06
CA ILE A 17 -20.48 -14.42 -0.22
C ILE A 17 -19.13 -14.31 -0.93
N LYS A 18 -18.96 -13.25 -1.73
CA LYS A 18 -17.69 -13.01 -2.42
C LYS A 18 -16.60 -12.63 -1.39
N PRO A 19 -15.39 -13.19 -1.50
CA PRO A 19 -14.27 -12.75 -0.68
C PRO A 19 -14.01 -11.27 -0.95
N HIS A 20 -13.84 -10.50 0.12
CA HIS A 20 -13.67 -9.05 0.07
C HIS A 20 -14.82 -8.30 -0.65
N GLY A 21 -16.00 -8.94 -0.73
CA GLY A 21 -17.24 -8.41 -1.29
C GLY A 21 -17.94 -7.38 -0.40
N LYS A 22 -19.17 -7.02 -0.73
CA LYS A 22 -19.93 -5.97 -0.03
C LYS A 22 -20.12 -6.31 1.45
N GLU A 23 -20.50 -7.54 1.74
CA GLU A 23 -20.79 -8.07 3.08
C GLU A 23 -19.54 -8.05 3.95
N TRP A 24 -18.41 -8.53 3.41
CA TRP A 24 -17.11 -8.46 4.08
C TRP A 24 -16.68 -7.02 4.33
N LYS A 25 -16.81 -6.13 3.34
CA LYS A 25 -16.40 -4.72 3.49
C LYS A 25 -17.19 -4.00 4.57
N GLN A 26 -18.51 -4.21 4.61
CA GLN A 26 -19.38 -3.65 5.64
C GLN A 26 -19.02 -4.20 7.03
N THR A 27 -18.80 -5.50 7.13
CA THR A 27 -18.37 -6.14 8.39
C THR A 27 -17.02 -5.59 8.86
N PHE A 28 -16.03 -5.51 7.96
CA PHE A 28 -14.71 -4.99 8.27
C PHE A 28 -14.75 -3.51 8.69
N GLN A 29 -15.59 -2.70 8.05
CA GLN A 29 -15.84 -1.32 8.46
C GLN A 29 -16.31 -1.24 9.91
N HIS A 30 -17.38 -1.97 10.26
CA HIS A 30 -17.94 -1.95 11.61
C HIS A 30 -16.93 -2.41 12.65
N LEU A 31 -16.21 -3.50 12.37
CA LEU A 31 -15.18 -4.03 13.26
C LEU A 31 -14.03 -3.05 13.52
N MET A 32 -13.70 -2.18 12.55
CA MET A 32 -12.60 -1.22 12.69
C MET A 32 -12.99 0.05 13.45
N ILE A 33 -14.27 0.43 13.51
CA ILE A 33 -14.72 1.68 14.15
C ILE A 33 -14.14 1.86 15.57
N PRO A 34 -14.17 0.86 16.48
CA PRO A 34 -13.62 1.02 17.82
C PRO A 34 -12.11 1.25 17.87
N PHE A 35 -11.38 0.87 16.80
CA PHE A 35 -9.94 1.01 16.70
C PHE A 35 -9.51 2.37 16.15
N LEU A 36 -10.38 3.09 15.45
CA LEU A 36 -10.08 4.40 14.84
C LEU A 36 -10.09 5.53 15.88
N ARG A 37 -9.23 5.44 16.90
CA ARG A 37 -9.13 6.42 17.99
C ARG A 37 -7.69 6.67 18.45
N PRO A 38 -7.39 7.84 19.05
CA PRO A 38 -6.03 8.23 19.43
C PRO A 38 -5.35 7.32 20.45
N GLN A 39 -6.13 6.56 21.24
CA GLN A 39 -5.58 5.62 22.23
C GLN A 39 -5.03 4.34 21.60
N ILE A 40 -5.26 4.12 20.30
CA ILE A 40 -4.84 2.91 19.57
C ILE A 40 -3.90 3.28 18.42
N PHE A 41 -4.20 4.33 17.66
CA PHE A 41 -3.34 4.81 16.58
C PHE A 41 -2.86 6.25 16.81
N PRO A 42 -1.63 6.58 16.39
CA PRO A 42 -1.16 7.95 16.27
C PRO A 42 -2.16 8.85 15.54
N THR A 43 -2.37 10.07 16.06
CA THR A 43 -3.38 11.00 15.55
C THR A 43 -3.19 11.31 14.07
N GLU A 44 -1.94 11.37 13.59
CA GLU A 44 -1.62 11.58 12.16
C GLU A 44 -2.07 10.45 11.23
N LEU A 45 -2.23 9.22 11.72
CA LEU A 45 -2.69 8.08 10.93
C LEU A 45 -4.22 8.00 10.84
N LEU A 46 -4.95 8.57 11.81
CA LEU A 46 -6.40 8.45 11.90
C LEU A 46 -7.14 8.92 10.63
N PRO A 47 -6.80 10.07 10.00
CA PRO A 47 -7.45 10.48 8.76
C PRO A 47 -7.21 9.51 7.59
N LEU A 48 -6.01 8.96 7.49
CA LEU A 48 -5.64 8.00 6.44
C LEU A 48 -6.35 6.67 6.63
N LEU A 49 -6.38 6.16 7.86
CA LEU A 49 -7.13 4.96 8.22
C LEU A 49 -8.63 5.15 7.96
N ALA A 50 -9.22 6.24 8.44
CA ALA A 50 -10.63 6.54 8.22
C ALA A 50 -10.97 6.61 6.72
N GLN A 51 -10.12 7.23 5.91
CA GLN A 51 -10.30 7.29 4.46
C GLN A 51 -10.17 5.91 3.80
N HIS A 52 -9.18 5.09 4.21
CA HIS A 52 -9.01 3.72 3.72
C HIS A 52 -10.24 2.87 3.99
N PHE A 53 -10.77 2.93 5.20
CA PHE A 53 -11.92 2.16 5.62
C PHE A 53 -13.25 2.64 5.04
N LYS A 54 -13.33 3.77 4.32
CA LYS A 54 -14.55 4.08 3.52
C LYS A 54 -14.83 3.05 2.43
N ASN A 55 -13.79 2.40 1.92
CA ASN A 55 -13.90 1.28 0.99
C ASN A 55 -12.70 0.35 1.20
N PRO A 56 -12.74 -0.51 2.25
CA PRO A 56 -11.57 -1.24 2.67
C PRO A 56 -11.12 -2.22 1.60
N LYS A 57 -9.80 -2.40 1.53
CA LYS A 57 -9.15 -3.36 0.64
C LYS A 57 -8.60 -4.52 1.44
N ALA A 58 -8.26 -5.59 0.74
CA ALA A 58 -7.68 -6.78 1.37
C ALA A 58 -6.34 -6.48 2.08
N SER A 59 -5.57 -5.50 1.59
CA SER A 59 -4.31 -5.04 2.20
C SER A 59 -4.19 -3.52 2.15
N SER A 60 -3.61 -2.95 3.21
CA SER A 60 -3.23 -1.54 3.31
C SER A 60 -2.15 -1.15 2.30
N ASP A 61 -1.30 -2.08 1.84
CA ASP A 61 -0.20 -1.81 0.89
C ASP A 61 -0.68 -1.32 -0.48
N THR A 62 -1.94 -1.60 -0.79
CA THR A 62 -2.59 -1.14 -2.02
C THR A 62 -3.10 0.30 -1.94
N ASP A 63 -2.99 0.92 -0.76
CA ASP A 63 -3.23 2.32 -0.48
C ASP A 63 -1.89 3.02 -0.27
N ALA A 64 -1.37 3.66 -1.32
CA ALA A 64 -0.02 4.21 -1.31
C ALA A 64 0.19 5.27 -0.19
N GLN A 65 -0.83 6.05 0.14
CA GLN A 65 -0.69 7.07 1.18
C GLN A 65 -0.68 6.44 2.57
N LEU A 66 -1.64 5.55 2.85
CA LEU A 66 -1.69 4.86 4.13
C LEU A 66 -0.46 3.97 4.35
N ALA A 67 -0.05 3.21 3.33
CA ALA A 67 1.12 2.35 3.40
C ALA A 67 2.41 3.14 3.68
N LEU A 68 2.60 4.28 3.02
CA LEU A 68 3.77 5.13 3.26
C LEU A 68 3.75 5.71 4.68
N ALA A 69 2.58 6.14 5.15
CA ALA A 69 2.45 6.70 6.49
C ALA A 69 2.68 5.65 7.59
N LEU A 70 2.16 4.43 7.43
CA LEU A 70 2.41 3.32 8.35
C LEU A 70 3.89 2.97 8.41
N ARG A 71 4.58 2.94 7.27
CA ARG A 71 6.02 2.62 7.20
C ARG A 71 6.92 3.58 7.96
N ARG A 72 6.50 4.82 8.21
CA ARG A 72 7.26 5.77 9.04
C ARG A 72 7.41 5.31 10.49
N PHE A 73 6.63 4.32 10.90
CA PHE A 73 6.69 3.71 12.23
C PHE A 73 7.45 2.37 12.23
N ASP A 74 7.95 1.89 11.09
CA ASP A 74 8.79 0.71 11.02
C ASP A 74 10.22 1.05 11.50
N GLU A 75 10.86 0.14 12.24
CA GLU A 75 12.26 0.27 12.64
C GLU A 75 13.20 0.00 11.43
N GLY A 76 14.19 0.86 11.18
CA GLY A 76 15.22 0.64 10.15
C GLY A 76 15.78 1.91 9.51
N ASP A 77 16.81 1.73 8.68
CA ASP A 77 17.53 2.80 7.96
C ASP A 77 16.65 3.64 7.01
N ASP A 78 17.14 4.82 6.67
CA ASP A 78 16.58 5.72 5.66
C ASP A 78 16.41 5.01 4.31
N LYS A 79 15.18 4.59 4.02
CA LYS A 79 14.81 3.98 2.75
C LYS A 79 14.49 5.06 1.72
N THR A 80 15.08 4.94 0.54
CA THR A 80 14.68 5.76 -0.62
C THR A 80 13.59 5.06 -1.42
N TYR A 81 12.57 5.82 -1.82
CA TYR A 81 11.47 5.36 -2.62
C TYR A 81 11.56 5.85 -4.06
N VAL A 82 11.08 5.04 -5.02
CA VAL A 82 11.08 5.41 -6.43
C VAL A 82 10.32 6.72 -6.71
N PHE A 83 9.31 7.07 -5.90
CA PHE A 83 8.60 8.35 -6.09
C PHE A 83 9.45 9.58 -5.79
N GLU A 84 10.50 9.45 -4.97
CA GLU A 84 11.39 10.54 -4.55
C GLU A 84 12.45 10.87 -5.60
N LEU A 85 12.79 9.90 -6.46
CA LEU A 85 13.85 10.08 -7.45
C LEU A 85 13.50 11.13 -8.53
N PRO A 86 14.48 11.87 -9.08
CA PRO A 86 14.27 12.66 -10.28
C PRO A 86 13.87 11.82 -11.50
N LEU A 87 13.21 12.43 -12.48
CA LEU A 87 12.95 11.79 -13.77
C LEU A 87 14.28 11.42 -14.44
N GLY A 88 14.39 10.20 -14.97
CA GLY A 88 15.59 9.69 -15.61
C GLY A 88 16.64 9.11 -14.66
N GLN A 89 16.51 9.33 -13.34
CA GLN A 89 17.46 8.81 -12.35
C GLN A 89 17.52 7.28 -12.39
N ALA A 90 18.73 6.74 -12.39
CA ALA A 90 18.97 5.31 -12.31
C ALA A 90 18.90 4.81 -10.86
N PHE A 91 18.36 3.61 -10.69
CA PHE A 91 18.26 2.96 -9.39
C PHE A 91 18.31 1.44 -9.51
N LYS A 92 18.68 0.78 -8.42
CA LYS A 92 18.81 -0.68 -8.31
C LYS A 92 17.75 -1.23 -7.37
N LEU A 93 17.22 -2.40 -7.71
CA LEU A 93 16.36 -3.18 -6.81
C LEU A 93 17.18 -4.20 -6.01
N TYR A 94 16.56 -4.73 -4.95
CA TYR A 94 17.15 -5.78 -4.08
C TYR A 94 17.66 -7.01 -4.87
N ASN A 95 17.11 -7.30 -6.05
CA ASN A 95 17.53 -8.40 -6.92
C ASN A 95 18.64 -8.02 -7.92
N GLY A 96 19.26 -6.85 -7.74
CA GLY A 96 20.35 -6.35 -8.58
C GLY A 96 19.93 -5.77 -9.93
N ARG A 97 18.64 -5.81 -10.30
CA ARG A 97 18.16 -5.23 -11.56
C ARG A 97 18.18 -3.71 -11.50
N VAL A 98 18.63 -3.07 -12.58
CA VAL A 98 18.78 -1.62 -12.69
C VAL A 98 17.72 -1.03 -13.61
N PHE A 99 17.10 0.05 -13.17
CA PHE A 99 16.04 0.76 -13.87
C PHE A 99 16.31 2.25 -13.92
N LYS A 100 15.68 2.95 -14.87
CA LYS A 100 15.58 4.42 -14.88
C LYS A 100 14.14 4.85 -14.64
N LYS A 101 13.94 5.83 -13.77
CA LYS A 101 12.61 6.40 -13.50
C LYS A 101 12.08 7.13 -14.73
N GLY A 102 10.84 6.82 -15.08
CA GLY A 102 10.05 7.48 -16.11
C GLY A 102 8.88 8.26 -15.51
N ASN A 103 7.84 8.46 -16.32
CA ASN A 103 6.70 9.30 -15.96
C ASN A 103 5.81 8.68 -14.89
N LYS A 104 5.24 9.54 -14.04
CA LYS A 104 4.16 9.15 -13.13
C LYS A 104 2.87 8.96 -13.94
N ARG A 105 2.27 7.77 -13.85
CA ARG A 105 0.90 7.48 -14.28
C ARG A 105 -0.06 7.68 -13.10
N ARG A 106 -1.36 7.41 -13.28
CA ARG A 106 -2.40 7.65 -12.24
C ARG A 106 -2.02 7.09 -10.85
N LYS A 107 -1.55 5.85 -10.77
CA LYS A 107 -1.21 5.16 -9.49
C LYS A 107 0.14 4.43 -9.50
N ARG A 108 0.92 4.59 -10.57
CA ARG A 108 2.14 3.83 -10.83
C ARG A 108 3.18 4.74 -11.46
N ILE A 109 4.44 4.34 -11.36
CA ILE A 109 5.57 5.05 -11.97
C ILE A 109 6.14 4.15 -13.06
N GLU A 110 6.28 4.70 -14.25
CA GLU A 110 7.00 4.02 -15.33
C GLU A 110 8.48 3.91 -14.98
N CYS A 111 9.06 2.74 -15.16
CA CYS A 111 10.49 2.55 -15.01
C CYS A 111 10.99 1.63 -16.13
N VAL A 112 12.07 2.02 -16.80
CA VAL A 112 12.65 1.25 -17.90
C VAL A 112 13.84 0.46 -17.37
N GLU A 113 13.85 -0.86 -17.56
CA GLU A 113 15.01 -1.68 -17.21
C GLU A 113 16.18 -1.38 -18.14
N VAL A 114 17.34 -1.04 -17.57
CA VAL A 114 18.52 -0.60 -18.35
C VAL A 114 19.04 -1.72 -19.25
N LYS A 115 19.06 -2.97 -18.76
CA LYS A 115 19.60 -4.11 -19.50
C LYS A 115 18.75 -4.50 -20.72
N THR A 116 17.43 -4.37 -20.64
CA THR A 116 16.50 -4.93 -21.64
C THR A 116 15.71 -3.88 -22.40
N GLY A 117 15.68 -2.63 -21.93
CA GLY A 117 14.82 -1.56 -22.46
C GLY A 117 13.33 -1.77 -22.17
N LYS A 118 12.94 -2.80 -21.41
CA LYS A 118 11.54 -3.08 -21.13
C LYS A 118 10.95 -2.09 -20.12
N LEU A 119 9.72 -1.65 -20.39
CA LEU A 119 8.94 -0.77 -19.52
C LEU A 119 8.22 -1.58 -18.44
N TYR A 120 8.28 -1.09 -17.20
CA TYR A 120 7.60 -1.64 -16.03
C TYR A 120 6.81 -0.56 -15.29
N LEU A 121 5.75 -0.97 -14.59
CA LEU A 121 4.94 -0.09 -13.75
C LEU A 121 5.17 -0.38 -12.28
N PHE A 122 5.88 0.52 -11.61
CA PHE A 122 6.24 0.40 -10.20
C PHE A 122 5.16 0.98 -9.30
N ASN A 123 4.97 0.36 -8.12
CA ASN A 123 4.31 1.01 -7.01
C ASN A 123 5.15 2.24 -6.62
N PRO A 124 4.58 3.44 -6.44
CA PRO A 124 5.33 4.61 -5.98
C PRO A 124 6.17 4.37 -4.74
N ASN A 125 5.69 3.53 -3.81
CA ASN A 125 6.38 3.21 -2.56
C ASN A 125 7.36 2.03 -2.71
N ALA A 126 7.80 1.68 -3.91
CA ALA A 126 8.85 0.69 -4.09
C ALA A 126 10.17 1.25 -3.55
N GLU A 127 10.79 0.51 -2.63
CA GLU A 127 12.13 0.80 -2.11
C GLU A 127 13.19 0.55 -3.18
N VAL A 128 14.17 1.45 -3.26
CA VAL A 128 15.20 1.44 -4.29
C VAL A 128 16.52 1.94 -3.71
N GLU A 129 17.63 1.45 -4.27
CA GLU A 129 18.96 1.99 -4.02
C GLU A 129 19.33 2.95 -5.16
N VAL A 130 19.61 4.21 -4.83
CA VAL A 130 19.98 5.21 -5.85
C VAL A 130 21.37 4.87 -6.38
N LEU A 131 21.51 4.86 -7.70
CA LEU A 131 22.81 4.76 -8.34
C LEU A 131 23.23 6.16 -8.77
N GLU A 132 24.45 6.55 -8.44
CA GLU A 132 25.11 7.76 -8.95
C GLU A 132 25.36 7.67 -10.47
#